data_AF-A0A820SC54-F1
#
_entry.id   AF-A0A820SC54-F1
#
_cell.length_a   1.000
_cell.length_b   1.000
_cell.length_c   1.000
_cell.angle_alpha   90.00
_cell.angle_beta   90.00
_cell.angle_gamma   90.00
#
_symmetry.space_group_name_H-M   'P 1'
#
loop_
_entity.id
_entity.type
_entity.pdbx_description
1 polymer ?
#
loop_
_entity_poly.entity_id
_entity_poly.type
_entity_poly.pdbx_seq_one_letter_code
_entity_poly.pdbx_strand_id
1 'polypeptide(L)'
;MDLAAIKAEIDRKRKNVESMNVLVPEKKFFRRGDLEAKHEEAYWKNYYSKSDDNSNKASSSTDDANEKLTTSNEKFQLPARTDVIKKLRERNQPILLFGETDLDSYKRLRLLETTEPEL
;
A
#
# COMPACT_ATOMS: atom_id res chain seq x y z
N MET A 1 27.28 24.53 -6.78
CA MET A 1 27.34 23.06 -6.68
C MET A 1 28.66 22.70 -6.04
N ASP A 2 28.64 22.16 -4.83
CA ASP A 2 29.87 21.74 -4.14
C ASP A 2 30.34 20.39 -4.72
N LEU A 3 31.52 20.39 -5.34
CA LEU A 3 32.09 19.23 -5.99
C LEU A 3 32.50 18.15 -4.96
N ALA A 4 32.83 18.55 -3.73
CA ALA A 4 33.15 17.62 -2.64
C ALA A 4 31.91 16.84 -2.22
N ALA A 5 30.78 17.53 -2.03
CA ALA A 5 29.49 16.90 -1.71
C ALA A 5 29.03 15.92 -2.81
N ILE A 6 29.20 16.26 -4.09
CA ILE A 6 28.84 15.38 -5.20
C ILE A 6 29.68 14.11 -5.22
N LYS A 7 31.01 14.22 -5.01
CA LYS A 7 31.90 13.05 -4.95
C LYS A 7 31.54 12.13 -3.78
N ALA A 8 31.27 12.70 -2.60
CA ALA A 8 30.86 11.95 -1.43
C ALA A 8 29.57 11.15 -1.68
N GLU A 9 28.57 11.75 -2.35
CA GLU A 9 27.32 11.07 -2.68
C GLU A 9 27.52 9.96 -3.74
N ILE A 10 28.39 10.18 -4.74
CA ILE A 10 28.75 9.14 -5.73
C ILE A 10 29.41 7.95 -5.04
N ASP A 11 30.36 8.19 -4.13
CA ASP A 11 31.08 7.11 -3.44
C ASP A 11 30.16 6.36 -2.47
N ARG A 12 29.23 7.06 -1.81
CA ARG A 12 28.17 6.42 -1.01
C ARG A 12 27.32 5.47 -1.87
N LYS A 13 26.92 5.90 -3.08
CA LYS A 13 26.13 5.07 -4.00
C LYS A 13 26.92 3.88 -4.54
N ARG A 14 28.21 4.05 -4.84
CA ARG A 14 29.10 2.96 -5.26
C ARG A 14 29.20 1.87 -4.19
N LYS A 15 29.46 2.25 -2.94
CA LYS A 15 29.49 1.32 -1.80
C LYS A 15 28.20 0.53 -1.65
N ASN A 16 27.04 1.16 -1.86
CA ASN A 16 25.75 0.46 -1.81
C ASN A 16 25.66 -0.63 -2.90
N VAL A 17 26.00 -0.29 -4.14
CA VAL A 17 25.97 -1.25 -5.27
C VAL A 17 26.96 -2.39 -5.07
N GLU A 18 28.15 -2.09 -4.53
CA GLU A 18 29.16 -3.09 -4.16
C GLU A 18 28.65 -4.03 -3.07
N SER A 19 28.06 -3.47 -2.01
CA SER A 19 27.52 -4.26 -0.89
C SER A 19 26.38 -5.20 -1.31
N MET A 20 25.55 -4.76 -2.25
CA MET A 20 24.45 -5.57 -2.80
C MET A 20 24.94 -6.52 -3.91
N ASN A 21 26.19 -6.44 -4.36
CA ASN A 21 26.77 -7.35 -5.35
C ASN A 21 25.91 -7.52 -6.62
N VAL A 22 25.39 -6.42 -7.18
CA VAL A 22 24.50 -6.44 -8.37
C VAL A 22 25.30 -6.29 -9.67
N LEU A 23 26.51 -5.72 -9.60
CA LEU A 23 27.36 -5.51 -10.77
C LEU A 23 28.16 -6.80 -11.10
N VAL A 24 27.84 -7.42 -12.23
CA VAL A 24 28.57 -8.59 -12.73
C VAL A 24 29.85 -8.11 -13.43
N PRO A 25 31.03 -8.72 -13.21
CA PRO A 25 32.31 -8.27 -13.80
C PRO A 25 32.32 -8.14 -15.32
N GLU A 26 31.45 -8.88 -16.01
CA GLU A 26 31.30 -8.85 -17.46
C GLU A 26 30.54 -7.61 -17.97
N LYS A 27 29.71 -6.97 -17.13
CA LYS A 27 28.80 -5.89 -17.53
C LYS A 27 29.08 -4.61 -16.74
N LYS A 28 29.20 -3.49 -17.45
CA LYS A 28 29.42 -2.16 -16.85
C LYS A 28 28.17 -1.53 -16.23
N PHE A 29 27.00 -2.13 -16.46
CA PHE A 29 25.71 -1.64 -16.01
C PHE A 29 24.91 -2.79 -15.42
N PHE A 30 23.94 -2.44 -14.59
CA PHE A 30 22.96 -3.33 -14.01
C PHE A 30 21.57 -2.69 -14.13
N ARG A 31 20.50 -3.47 -14.09
CA ARG A 31 19.15 -2.90 -14.12
C ARG A 31 18.80 -2.39 -12.72
N ARG A 32 18.09 -1.27 -12.65
CA ARG A 32 17.59 -0.74 -11.38
C ARG A 32 16.73 -1.76 -10.61
N GLY A 33 15.92 -2.53 -11.32
CA GLY A 33 15.08 -3.58 -10.72
C GLY A 33 15.89 -4.68 -10.02
N ASP A 34 17.07 -5.04 -10.53
CA ASP A 34 17.92 -6.06 -9.89
C ASP A 34 18.46 -5.60 -8.53
N LEU A 35 18.69 -4.29 -8.38
CA LEU A 35 19.12 -3.69 -7.11
C LEU A 35 17.95 -3.58 -6.13
N GLU A 36 16.75 -3.21 -6.60
CA GLU A 36 15.54 -3.13 -5.78
C GLU A 36 15.13 -4.51 -5.25
N ALA A 37 15.19 -5.56 -6.07
CA ALA A 37 14.92 -6.93 -5.65
C ALA A 37 15.80 -7.38 -4.47
N LYS A 38 17.09 -7.05 -4.48
CA LYS A 38 17.99 -7.35 -3.35
C LYS A 38 17.69 -6.53 -2.10
N HIS A 39 17.23 -5.29 -2.26
CA HIS A 39 16.78 -4.49 -1.13
C HIS A 39 15.53 -5.10 -0.48
N GLU A 40 14.57 -5.57 -1.28
CA GLU A 40 13.37 -6.26 -0.81
C GLU A 40 13.71 -7.58 -0.11
N GLU A 41 14.60 -8.38 -0.69
CA GLU A 41 15.07 -9.63 -0.09
C GLU A 41 15.75 -9.39 1.27
N ALA A 42 16.66 -8.41 1.35
CA ALA A 42 17.32 -8.05 2.60
C ALA A 42 16.32 -7.52 3.65
N TYR A 43 15.32 -6.75 3.22
CA TYR A 43 14.26 -6.25 4.09
C TYR A 43 13.42 -7.40 4.66
N TRP A 44 12.92 -8.30 3.81
CA TRP A 44 12.14 -9.46 4.25
C TRP A 44 12.96 -10.40 5.12
N LYS A 45 14.22 -10.67 4.77
CA LYS A 45 15.11 -11.49 5.60
C LYS A 45 15.26 -10.92 7.01
N ASN A 46 15.46 -9.62 7.14
CA ASN A 46 15.57 -8.97 8.46
C ASN A 46 14.23 -8.93 9.20
N TYR A 47 13.11 -8.79 8.49
CA TYR A 47 11.78 -8.76 9.08
C TYR A 47 11.37 -10.13 9.64
N TYR A 48 11.48 -11.19 8.83
CA TYR A 48 11.16 -12.55 9.25
C TYR A 48 12.16 -13.11 10.27
N SER A 49 13.45 -12.76 10.18
CA SER A 49 14.43 -13.15 11.21
C SER A 49 14.14 -12.49 12.57
N LYS A 50 13.47 -11.32 12.60
CA LYS A 50 13.04 -10.65 13.84
C LYS A 50 11.72 -11.15 14.39
N SER A 51 10.84 -11.71 13.56
CA SER A 51 9.56 -12.27 14.02
C SER A 51 9.75 -13.59 14.76
N ASP A 52 10.75 -14.40 14.39
CA ASP A 52 11.04 -15.66 15.09
C ASP A 52 11.60 -15.43 16.50
N ASP A 53 12.41 -14.38 16.71
CA ASP A 53 12.98 -14.01 18.02
C ASP A 53 11.97 -13.35 18.99
N ASN A 54 10.84 -12.82 18.49
CA ASN A 54 9.82 -12.14 19.30
C ASN A 54 8.57 -12.99 19.59
N SER A 55 8.55 -14.25 19.15
CA SER A 55 7.39 -15.15 19.28
C SER A 55 7.08 -15.62 20.72
N ASN A 56 7.80 -15.12 21.75
CA ASN A 56 7.54 -15.46 23.15
C ASN A 56 7.08 -14.30 24.05
N LYS A 57 6.86 -13.08 23.56
CA LYS A 57 6.32 -12.01 24.44
C LYS A 57 5.70 -10.81 23.71
N ALA A 58 4.46 -10.94 23.22
CA ALA A 58 3.45 -9.87 23.27
C ALA A 58 2.19 -10.27 22.49
N SER A 59 1.48 -11.29 22.97
CA SER A 59 0.05 -11.41 22.74
C SER A 59 -0.68 -10.51 23.75
N SER A 60 -1.01 -9.27 23.40
CA SER A 60 -2.12 -8.56 24.05
C SER A 60 -2.51 -7.28 23.31
N SER A 61 -3.78 -7.26 22.91
CA SER A 61 -4.68 -6.11 22.83
C SER A 61 -4.31 -4.93 21.92
N THR A 62 -4.95 -4.87 20.74
CA THR A 62 -6.03 -3.89 20.44
C THR A 62 -6.52 -4.09 18.99
N ASP A 63 -7.53 -4.93 18.77
CA ASP A 63 -8.29 -4.99 17.52
C ASP A 63 -9.73 -5.40 17.85
N ASP A 64 -10.42 -4.58 18.64
CA ASP A 64 -11.75 -4.90 19.19
C ASP A 64 -12.78 -3.77 18.95
N ALA A 65 -12.60 -2.99 17.88
CA ALA A 65 -13.46 -1.83 17.59
C ALA A 65 -14.11 -1.82 16.20
N ASN A 66 -13.80 -2.76 15.29
CA ASN A 66 -14.36 -2.76 13.93
C ASN A 66 -15.42 -3.84 13.69
N GLU A 67 -15.80 -4.60 14.72
CA GLU A 67 -16.69 -5.77 14.60
C GLU A 67 -18.19 -5.46 14.70
N LYS A 68 -18.61 -4.18 14.76
CA LYS A 68 -20.01 -3.84 15.09
C LYS A 68 -20.91 -3.37 13.95
N LEU A 69 -20.48 -3.45 12.69
CA LEU A 69 -21.31 -3.07 11.54
C LEU A 69 -21.50 -4.16 10.47
N THR A 70 -21.07 -5.40 10.75
CA THR A 70 -21.19 -6.53 9.81
C THR A 70 -22.38 -7.44 10.08
N THR A 71 -23.26 -7.12 11.04
CA THR A 71 -24.46 -7.91 11.36
C THR A 71 -25.74 -7.27 10.80
N SER A 72 -25.87 -7.27 9.49
CA SER A 72 -27.19 -7.39 8.86
C SER A 72 -27.03 -8.17 7.57
N ASN A 73 -27.22 -9.48 7.71
CA ASN A 73 -27.32 -10.51 6.69
C ASN A 73 -28.58 -10.30 5.82
N GLU A 74 -28.73 -9.11 5.25
CA GLU A 74 -29.66 -8.86 4.17
C GLU A 74 -28.92 -9.18 2.87
N LYS A 75 -29.55 -9.97 2.01
CA LYS A 75 -29.12 -10.29 0.66
C LYS A 75 -29.10 -9.00 -0.17
N PHE A 76 -28.17 -8.09 0.09
CA PHE A 76 -27.95 -6.91 -0.72
C PHE A 76 -27.36 -7.38 -2.04
N GLN A 77 -28.22 -7.54 -3.05
CA GLN A 77 -27.77 -7.49 -4.44
C GLN A 77 -27.11 -6.13 -4.61
N LEU A 78 -25.78 -6.10 -4.56
CA LEU A 78 -25.04 -4.89 -4.81
C LEU A 78 -25.42 -4.41 -6.22
N PRO A 79 -25.78 -3.13 -6.39
CA PRO A 79 -26.03 -2.60 -7.70
C PRO A 79 -24.79 -2.80 -8.58
N ALA A 80 -25.01 -2.86 -9.89
CA ALA A 80 -23.91 -2.94 -10.83
C ALA A 80 -22.95 -1.78 -10.57
N ARG A 81 -21.64 -2.07 -10.58
CA ARG A 81 -20.59 -1.06 -10.36
C ARG A 81 -20.76 0.18 -11.25
N THR A 82 -21.23 -0.02 -12.47
CA THR A 82 -21.53 1.05 -13.44
C THR A 82 -22.54 2.07 -12.90
N ASP A 83 -23.54 1.60 -12.17
CA ASP A 83 -24.62 2.45 -11.66
C ASP A 83 -24.13 3.27 -10.46
N VAL A 84 -23.32 2.65 -9.60
CA VAL A 84 -22.66 3.34 -8.46
C VAL A 84 -21.76 4.45 -8.99
N ILE A 85 -20.95 4.16 -10.02
CA ILE A 85 -20.08 5.15 -10.66
C ILE A 85 -20.89 6.30 -11.25
N LYS A 86 -21.97 5.99 -11.97
CA LYS A 86 -22.83 7.00 -12.60
C LYS A 86 -23.41 7.96 -11.56
N LYS A 87 -24.01 7.42 -10.50
CA LYS A 87 -24.60 8.21 -9.41
C LYS A 87 -23.57 9.05 -8.65
N LEU A 88 -22.39 8.50 -8.37
CA LEU A 88 -21.30 9.25 -7.73
C LEU A 88 -20.83 10.41 -8.62
N ARG A 89 -20.73 10.20 -9.95
CA ARG A 89 -20.38 11.27 -10.90
C ARG A 89 -21.46 12.34 -11.03
N GLU A 90 -22.74 11.96 -11.05
CA GLU A 90 -23.86 12.91 -11.05
C GLU A 90 -23.80 13.84 -9.82
N ARG A 91 -23.40 13.29 -8.67
CA ARG A 91 -23.16 14.04 -7.42
C ARG A 91 -21.79 14.72 -7.33
N ASN A 92 -20.97 14.67 -8.39
CA ASN A 92 -19.59 15.19 -8.42
C ASN A 92 -18.68 14.63 -7.31
N GLN A 93 -18.89 13.37 -6.91
CA GLN A 93 -18.12 12.68 -5.88
C GLN A 93 -17.04 11.76 -6.46
N PRO A 94 -15.91 11.54 -5.76
CA PRO A 94 -14.92 10.55 -6.16
C PRO A 94 -15.52 9.15 -6.29
N ILE A 95 -15.11 8.45 -7.34
CA ILE A 95 -15.60 7.09 -7.65
C ILE A 95 -15.06 6.09 -6.62
N LEU A 96 -13.78 6.21 -6.27
CA LEU A 96 -13.10 5.34 -5.32
C LEU A 96 -12.03 6.15 -4.58
N LEU A 97 -12.01 6.05 -3.26
CA LEU A 97 -10.97 6.62 -2.39
C LEU A 97 -9.83 5.61 -2.16
N PHE A 98 -8.67 6.09 -1.72
CA PHE A 98 -7.55 5.21 -1.40
C PHE A 98 -7.90 4.26 -0.25
N GLY A 99 -7.71 2.96 -0.45
CA GLY A 99 -8.05 1.92 0.53
C GLY A 99 -9.55 1.59 0.60
N GLU A 100 -10.39 2.19 -0.24
CA GLU A 100 -11.82 1.89 -0.32
C GLU A 100 -12.06 0.65 -1.21
N THR A 101 -12.99 -0.21 -0.82
CA THR A 101 -13.49 -1.29 -1.68
C THR A 101 -14.74 -0.87 -2.46
N ASP A 102 -15.11 -1.62 -3.48
CA ASP A 102 -16.35 -1.38 -4.24
C ASP A 102 -17.60 -1.33 -3.35
N LEU A 103 -17.64 -2.19 -2.32
CA LEU A 103 -18.72 -2.20 -1.33
C LEU A 103 -18.75 -0.90 -0.51
N ASP A 104 -17.58 -0.39 -0.13
CA ASP A 104 -17.47 0.81 0.68
C ASP A 104 -17.88 2.06 -0.11
N SER A 105 -17.52 2.14 -1.40
CA SER A 105 -17.99 3.20 -2.29
C SER A 105 -19.52 3.22 -2.42
N TYR A 106 -20.16 2.04 -2.42
CA TYR A 106 -21.61 1.92 -2.46
C TYR A 106 -22.26 2.36 -1.14
N LYS A 107 -21.69 1.95 0.01
CA LYS A 107 -22.16 2.42 1.33
C LYS A 107 -22.06 3.94 1.44
N ARG A 108 -20.97 4.52 0.98
CA ARG A 108 -20.77 5.98 0.93
C ARG A 108 -21.81 6.65 0.03
N LEU A 109 -22.04 6.12 -1.17
CA LEU A 109 -23.10 6.61 -2.04
C LEU A 109 -24.48 6.58 -1.35
N ARG A 110 -24.82 5.47 -0.68
CA ARG A 110 -26.09 5.34 0.04
C ARG A 110 -26.23 6.35 1.19
N LEU A 111 -25.13 6.61 1.91
CA LEU A 111 -25.10 7.63 2.94
C LEU A 111 -25.39 9.01 2.34
N LEU A 112 -24.73 9.36 1.24
CA LEU A 112 -24.95 10.62 0.52
C LEU A 112 -26.39 10.77 0.03
N GLU A 113 -26.98 9.71 -0.54
CA GLU A 113 -28.39 9.72 -0.95
C GLU A 113 -29.36 9.94 0.22
N THR A 114 -28.99 9.46 1.42
CA THR A 114 -29.81 9.60 2.64
C THR A 114 -29.69 11.01 3.23
N THR A 115 -28.48 11.58 3.26
CA THR A 115 -28.23 12.90 3.84
C THR A 115 -28.62 14.03 2.90
N GLU A 116 -28.44 13.83 1.59
CA GLU A 116 -28.62 14.84 0.55
C GLU A 116 -29.47 14.29 -0.61
N PRO A 117 -30.80 14.19 -0.43
CA PRO A 117 -31.70 13.61 -1.43
C PRO A 117 -31.95 14.53 -2.65
N GLU A 118 -31.85 15.85 -2.49
CA GLU A 118 -32.24 16.87 -3.50
C GLU A 118 -31.10 17.26 -4.48
N LEU A 119 -30.27 16.29 -4.86
CA LEU A 119 -29.16 16.46 -5.82
C LEU A 119 -29.22 15.43 -6.95
#